data_AF-A0A5M4EL28-F1
#
_entry.id   AF-A0A5M4EL28-F1
#
_cell.length_a   1.000
_cell.length_b   1.000
_cell.length_c   1.000
_cell.angle_alpha   90.00
_cell.angle_beta   90.00
_cell.angle_gamma   90.00
#
_symmetry.space_group_name_H-M   'P 1'
#
loop_
_entity.id
_entity.type
_entity.pdbx_description
1 polymer ?
#
loop_
_entity_poly.entity_id
_entity_poly.type
_entity_poly.pdbx_seq_one_letter_code
_entity_poly.pdbx_strand_id
1 'polypeptide(L)'
;MTINNESAVGLEKYQINVEEFADSNLSFNFLVIEKFFDDPSKKKELLGKSVDELYNEISIIENDSEESNEDYLLKKYVLPGTSLIEAVFRILILNKNNPMTISEMEENLKKAWATVIYLKSYTNETISSMLNVTNEYFITQVD
;
A
#
# COMPACT_ATOMS: atom_id res chain seq x y z
N MET A 1 11.24 -8.51 38.44
CA MET A 1 9.94 -8.85 37.82
C MET A 1 10.04 -8.40 36.38
N THR A 2 10.50 -9.29 35.51
CA THR A 2 10.67 -9.03 34.08
C THR A 2 9.26 -9.02 33.50
N ILE A 3 8.80 -7.86 33.05
CA ILE A 3 7.53 -7.77 32.33
C ILE A 3 7.85 -8.32 30.94
N ASN A 4 7.39 -9.54 30.67
CA ASN A 4 7.44 -10.12 29.33
C ASN A 4 6.57 -9.25 28.41
N ASN A 5 7.19 -8.43 27.56
CA ASN A 5 6.53 -7.67 26.49
C ASN A 5 6.12 -8.60 25.32
N GLU A 6 5.53 -9.76 25.60
CA GLU A 6 5.02 -10.67 24.56
C GLU A 6 3.60 -10.27 24.09
N SER A 7 3.03 -9.17 24.62
CA SER A 7 1.61 -8.81 24.42
C SER A 7 1.36 -7.69 23.39
N ALA A 8 2.38 -7.16 22.72
CA ALA A 8 2.23 -6.07 21.74
C ALA A 8 2.50 -6.46 20.27
N VAL A 9 2.94 -7.71 20.03
CA VAL A 9 3.26 -8.19 18.69
C VAL A 9 1.98 -8.27 17.86
N GLY A 10 1.86 -7.42 16.84
CA GLY A 10 0.73 -7.40 15.90
C GLY A 10 -0.27 -6.26 16.06
N LEU A 11 -0.08 -5.35 17.04
CA LEU A 11 -0.86 -4.09 17.14
C LEU A 11 -0.16 -2.89 16.49
N GLU A 12 1.12 -3.06 16.15
CA GLU A 12 1.91 -2.05 15.46
C GLU A 12 1.25 -1.67 14.15
N LYS A 13 1.15 -0.36 13.92
CA LYS A 13 0.62 0.17 12.67
C LYS A 13 1.76 0.75 11.85
N TYR A 14 1.57 0.71 10.55
CA TYR A 14 2.53 1.17 9.58
C TYR A 14 1.85 2.13 8.61
N GLN A 15 2.58 3.15 8.20
CA GLN A 15 2.17 4.07 7.14
C GLN A 15 3.40 4.48 6.32
N ILE A 16 3.15 5.05 5.16
CA ILE A 16 4.18 5.66 4.33
C ILE A 16 4.57 6.99 4.98
N ASN A 17 5.85 7.17 5.29
CA ASN A 17 6.40 8.48 5.65
C ASN A 17 6.57 9.34 4.38
N VAL A 18 5.57 10.19 4.10
CA VAL A 18 5.56 11.04 2.90
C VAL A 18 6.65 12.11 2.94
N GLU A 19 7.02 12.59 4.13
CA GLU A 19 8.05 13.63 4.31
C GLU A 19 9.44 13.11 3.89
N GLU A 20 9.73 11.85 4.18
CA GLU A 20 11.01 11.20 3.84
C GLU A 20 11.29 11.17 2.33
N PHE A 21 10.25 11.15 1.49
CA PHE A 21 10.42 11.28 0.04
C PHE A 21 11.06 12.62 -0.31
N ALA A 22 10.58 13.72 0.27
CA ALA A 22 11.11 15.05 0.00
C ALA A 22 12.55 15.18 0.51
N ASP A 23 12.83 14.68 1.71
CA ASP A 23 14.17 14.66 2.31
C ASP A 23 15.16 13.84 1.48
N SER A 24 14.66 12.80 0.80
CA SER A 24 15.42 11.96 -0.13
C SER A 24 15.49 12.51 -1.57
N ASN A 25 15.01 13.72 -1.86
CA ASN A 25 14.89 14.30 -3.21
C ASN A 25 14.03 13.47 -4.19
N LEU A 26 13.03 12.77 -3.67
CA LEU A 26 12.05 11.99 -4.42
C LEU A 26 10.67 12.65 -4.36
N SER A 27 9.80 12.32 -5.31
CA SER A 27 8.42 12.82 -5.34
C SER A 27 7.43 11.69 -5.07
N PHE A 28 6.78 11.74 -3.91
CA PHE A 28 5.70 10.83 -3.55
C PHE A 28 4.55 10.89 -4.56
N ASN A 29 4.10 12.09 -4.91
CA ASN A 29 3.02 12.28 -5.89
C ASN A 29 3.35 11.66 -7.24
N PHE A 30 4.57 11.88 -7.75
CA PHE A 30 5.00 11.28 -9.01
C PHE A 30 4.94 9.75 -8.94
N LEU A 31 5.43 9.16 -7.85
CA LEU A 31 5.40 7.70 -7.66
C LEU A 31 3.96 7.16 -7.62
N VAL A 32 3.05 7.81 -6.88
CA VAL A 32 1.64 7.42 -6.83
C VAL A 32 1.01 7.53 -8.22
N ILE A 33 1.24 8.64 -8.93
CA ILE A 33 0.71 8.88 -10.28
C ILE A 33 1.16 7.78 -11.25
N GLU A 34 2.45 7.45 -11.24
CA GLU A 34 3.01 6.40 -12.11
C GLU A 34 2.46 5.01 -11.83
N LYS A 35 2.00 4.73 -10.61
CA LYS A 35 1.54 3.40 -10.20
C LYS A 35 0.05 3.18 -10.42
N PHE A 36 -0.75 4.24 -10.45
CA PHE A 36 -2.22 4.15 -10.46
C PHE A 36 -2.89 4.69 -11.73
N PHE A 37 -2.20 5.51 -12.52
CA PHE A 37 -2.76 6.12 -13.72
C PHE A 37 -1.89 5.78 -14.92
N ASP A 38 -2.51 5.36 -16.03
CA ASP A 38 -1.78 5.04 -17.27
C ASP A 38 -1.88 6.17 -18.32
N ASP A 39 -2.96 6.95 -18.29
CA ASP A 39 -3.19 8.02 -19.27
C ASP A 39 -2.20 9.20 -19.07
N PRO A 40 -1.36 9.52 -20.08
CA PRO A 40 -0.36 10.58 -19.94
C PRO A 40 -0.94 11.98 -19.69
N SER A 41 -2.14 12.27 -20.22
CA SER A 41 -2.78 13.57 -20.03
C SER A 41 -3.25 13.74 -18.60
N LYS A 42 -3.86 12.68 -18.04
CA LYS A 42 -4.27 12.61 -16.64
C LYS A 42 -3.06 12.68 -15.72
N LYS A 43 -1.98 11.94 -15.99
CA LYS A 43 -0.73 12.04 -15.21
C LYS A 43 -0.25 13.49 -15.10
N LYS A 44 -0.23 14.23 -16.21
CA LYS A 44 0.19 15.63 -16.25
C LYS A 44 -0.72 16.55 -15.42
N GLU A 45 -2.04 16.33 -15.46
CA GLU A 45 -3.01 17.06 -14.64
C GLU A 45 -2.76 16.82 -13.13
N LEU A 46 -2.46 15.58 -12.75
CA LEU A 46 -2.31 15.16 -11.36
C LEU A 46 -1.02 15.66 -10.69
N LEU A 47 0.04 15.97 -11.46
CA LEU A 47 1.33 16.40 -10.90
C LEU A 47 1.25 17.63 -9.98
N GLY A 48 0.25 18.51 -10.19
CA GLY A 48 0.05 19.72 -9.39
C GLY A 48 -0.90 19.56 -8.20
N LYS A 49 -1.48 18.37 -7.99
CA LYS A 49 -2.46 18.12 -6.94
C LYS A 49 -1.81 17.79 -5.60
N SER A 50 -2.54 18.05 -4.52
CA SER A 50 -2.19 17.57 -3.19
C SER A 50 -2.34 16.04 -3.08
N VAL A 51 -1.72 15.46 -2.06
CA VAL A 51 -1.81 14.02 -1.77
C VAL A 51 -3.26 13.57 -1.57
N ASP A 52 -4.06 14.33 -0.81
CA ASP A 52 -5.47 14.02 -0.56
C ASP A 52 -6.31 14.03 -1.84
N GLU A 53 -6.02 14.97 -2.75
CA GLU A 53 -6.65 14.99 -4.06
C GLU A 53 -6.27 13.76 -4.89
N LEU A 54 -5.01 13.30 -4.84
CA LEU A 54 -4.61 12.05 -5.51
C LEU A 54 -5.38 10.84 -4.96
N TYR A 55 -5.54 10.74 -3.64
CA TYR A 55 -6.34 9.66 -3.03
C TYR A 55 -7.79 9.68 -3.50
N ASN A 56 -8.39 10.87 -3.63
CA ASN A 56 -9.75 10.99 -4.13
C ASN A 56 -9.86 10.60 -5.60
N GLU A 57 -8.89 10.99 -6.44
CA GLU A 57 -8.84 10.60 -7.85
C GLU A 57 -8.69 9.09 -8.01
N ILE A 58 -7.92 8.41 -7.14
CA ILE A 58 -7.81 6.95 -7.13
C ILE A 58 -9.14 6.30 -6.75
N SER A 59 -9.85 6.84 -5.76
CA SER A 59 -11.11 6.27 -5.26
C SER A 59 -12.26 6.28 -6.27
N ILE A 60 -12.18 7.13 -7.30
CA ILE A 60 -13.20 7.26 -8.35
C ILE A 60 -12.83 6.54 -9.65
N ILE A 61 -11.68 5.86 -9.70
CA ILE A 61 -11.27 5.12 -10.90
C ILE A 61 -12.33 4.07 -11.22
N GLU A 62 -12.92 4.12 -12.40
CA GLU A 62 -14.02 3.23 -12.73
C GLU A 62 -13.61 1.76 -12.72
N ASN A 63 -14.58 0.93 -12.35
CA ASN A 63 -14.44 -0.51 -12.45
C ASN A 63 -14.70 -0.91 -13.90
N ASP A 64 -13.64 -1.14 -14.66
CA ASP A 64 -13.72 -1.60 -16.06
C ASP A 64 -14.14 -3.08 -16.16
N SER A 65 -14.39 -3.76 -15.04
CA SER A 65 -14.83 -5.15 -14.99
C SER A 65 -16.31 -5.25 -14.65
N GLU A 66 -16.98 -6.27 -15.21
CA GLU A 66 -18.38 -6.59 -14.91
C GLU A 66 -18.61 -7.08 -13.46
N GLU A 67 -17.55 -7.22 -12.64
CA GLU A 67 -17.64 -7.68 -11.27
C GLU A 67 -18.00 -6.53 -10.31
N SER A 68 -19.16 -6.59 -9.66
CA SER A 68 -19.59 -5.66 -8.61
C SER A 68 -18.88 -5.88 -7.26
N ASN A 69 -17.55 -5.94 -7.24
CA ASN A 69 -16.81 -6.27 -6.02
C ASN A 69 -16.33 -5.03 -5.24
N GLU A 70 -16.55 -5.05 -3.93
CA GLU A 70 -16.09 -4.07 -2.93
C GLU A 70 -14.54 -3.93 -2.89
N ASP A 71 -13.81 -4.83 -3.56
CA ASP A 71 -12.34 -4.87 -3.63
C ASP A 71 -11.77 -4.64 -5.05
N TYR A 72 -12.54 -4.08 -5.99
CA TYR A 72 -12.07 -3.99 -7.40
C TYR A 72 -10.77 -3.22 -7.56
N LEU A 73 -10.56 -2.10 -6.84
CA LEU A 73 -9.29 -1.35 -6.88
C LEU A 73 -8.13 -2.18 -6.38
N LEU A 74 -8.36 -2.94 -5.31
CA LEU A 74 -7.37 -3.84 -4.73
C LEU A 74 -6.97 -4.91 -5.75
N LYS A 75 -7.93 -5.56 -6.41
CA LYS A 75 -7.68 -6.53 -7.49
C LYS A 75 -7.02 -5.90 -8.73
N LYS A 76 -7.39 -4.68 -9.09
CA LYS A 76 -6.86 -3.95 -10.26
C LYS A 76 -5.39 -3.57 -10.07
N TYR A 77 -5.03 -3.10 -8.88
CA TYR A 77 -3.70 -2.52 -8.64
C TYR A 77 -2.73 -3.42 -7.86
N VAL A 78 -3.22 -4.33 -7.03
CA VAL A 78 -2.38 -5.22 -6.22
C VAL A 78 -2.26 -6.57 -6.92
N LEU A 79 -1.52 -6.58 -8.04
CA LEU A 79 -1.39 -7.77 -8.88
C LEU A 79 -0.43 -8.82 -8.24
N PRO A 80 -0.71 -10.13 -8.37
CA PRO A 80 0.15 -11.21 -7.84
C PRO A 80 1.59 -11.21 -8.36
N GLY A 81 1.87 -10.56 -9.50
CA GLY A 81 3.21 -10.42 -10.07
C GLY A 81 4.07 -9.36 -9.35
N THR A 82 3.46 -8.43 -8.64
CA THR A 82 4.12 -7.31 -7.95
C THR A 82 5.00 -7.82 -6.79
N SER A 83 6.05 -7.06 -6.43
CA SER A 83 6.84 -7.35 -5.22
C SER A 83 5.95 -7.18 -3.97
N LEU A 84 6.28 -7.88 -2.88
CA LEU A 84 5.49 -7.78 -1.65
C LEU A 84 5.47 -6.34 -1.09
N ILE A 85 6.62 -5.66 -1.12
CA ILE A 85 6.72 -4.28 -0.62
C ILE A 85 5.89 -3.30 -1.45
N GLU A 86 5.92 -3.41 -2.78
CA GLU A 86 5.10 -2.57 -3.64
C GLU A 86 3.61 -2.88 -3.50
N ALA A 87 3.26 -4.15 -3.26
CA ALA A 87 1.89 -4.54 -2.95
C ALA A 87 1.38 -3.88 -1.66
N VAL A 88 2.17 -3.90 -0.60
CA VAL A 88 1.86 -3.21 0.67
C VAL A 88 1.77 -1.70 0.49
N PHE A 89 2.70 -1.10 -0.26
CA PHE A 89 2.63 0.32 -0.63
C PHE A 89 1.29 0.67 -1.28
N ARG A 90 0.87 -0.11 -2.30
CA ARG A 90 -0.41 0.12 -3.00
C ARG A 90 -1.61 -0.05 -2.07
N ILE A 91 -1.59 -1.02 -1.15
CA ILE A 91 -2.63 -1.20 -0.13
C ILE A 91 -2.74 0.05 0.75
N LEU A 92 -1.61 0.58 1.22
CA LEU A 92 -1.59 1.80 2.03
C LEU A 92 -2.16 3.00 1.25
N ILE A 93 -1.80 3.17 -0.04
CA ILE A 93 -2.37 4.22 -0.89
C ILE A 93 -3.89 4.06 -1.05
N LEU A 94 -4.38 2.85 -1.28
CA LEU A 94 -5.82 2.57 -1.39
C LEU A 94 -6.56 2.85 -0.08
N ASN A 95 -5.87 2.73 1.06
CA ASN A 95 -6.37 3.13 2.39
C ASN A 95 -6.09 4.61 2.73
N LYS A 96 -5.77 5.45 1.74
CA LYS A 96 -5.43 6.88 1.91
C LYS A 96 -4.28 7.11 2.90
N ASN A 97 -3.34 6.17 2.94
CA ASN A 97 -2.21 6.12 3.86
C ASN A 97 -2.59 6.20 5.35
N ASN A 98 -3.83 5.79 5.71
CA ASN A 98 -4.16 5.64 7.12
C ASN A 98 -3.35 4.47 7.73
N PRO A 99 -2.80 4.63 8.95
CA PRO A 99 -2.03 3.60 9.62
C PRO A 99 -2.73 2.25 9.65
N MET A 100 -2.03 1.21 9.19
CA MET A 100 -2.57 -0.14 9.04
C MET A 100 -1.68 -1.17 9.75
N THR A 101 -2.30 -2.14 10.40
CA THR A 101 -1.60 -3.28 11.02
C THR A 101 -1.16 -4.29 9.97
N ILE A 102 -0.16 -5.10 10.30
CA ILE A 102 0.32 -6.19 9.43
C ILE A 102 -0.81 -7.18 9.12
N SER A 103 -1.69 -7.48 10.08
CA SER A 103 -2.83 -8.38 9.88
C SER A 103 -3.83 -7.83 8.84
N GLU A 104 -4.11 -6.53 8.87
CA GLU A 104 -4.96 -5.88 7.87
C GLU A 104 -4.30 -5.89 6.49
N MET A 105 -2.98 -5.71 6.41
CA MET A 105 -2.24 -5.83 5.14
C MET A 105 -2.32 -7.25 4.58
N GLU A 106 -2.12 -8.27 5.42
CA GLU A 106 -2.24 -9.68 5.03
C GLU A 106 -3.66 -10.00 4.52
N GLU A 107 -4.70 -9.49 5.17
CA GLU A 107 -6.09 -9.66 4.72
C GLU A 107 -6.33 -9.02 3.34
N ASN A 108 -5.82 -7.81 3.11
CA ASN A 108 -5.90 -7.17 1.80
C ASN A 108 -5.14 -7.96 0.72
N LEU A 109 -3.96 -8.50 1.03
CA LEU A 109 -3.21 -9.36 0.09
C LEU A 109 -3.99 -10.64 -0.23
N LYS A 110 -4.67 -11.25 0.75
CA LYS A 110 -5.55 -12.42 0.52
C LYS A 110 -6.69 -12.09 -0.43
N LYS A 111 -7.34 -10.94 -0.26
CA LYS A 111 -8.42 -10.48 -1.15
C LYS A 111 -7.89 -10.22 -2.57
N ALA A 112 -6.77 -9.51 -2.68
CA ALA A 112 -6.14 -9.17 -3.95
C ALA A 112 -5.70 -10.41 -4.75
N TRP A 113 -5.11 -11.39 -4.07
CA TRP A 113 -4.45 -12.53 -4.69
C TRP A 113 -5.26 -13.84 -4.58
N ALA A 114 -6.55 -13.76 -4.24
CA ALA A 114 -7.42 -14.91 -4.01
C ALA A 114 -7.45 -15.93 -5.16
N THR A 115 -7.22 -15.49 -6.40
CA THR A 115 -7.26 -16.33 -7.61
C THR A 115 -5.94 -17.03 -7.92
N VAL A 116 -4.85 -16.73 -7.20
CA VAL A 116 -3.53 -17.31 -7.46
C VAL A 116 -3.20 -18.41 -6.45
N ILE A 117 -3.24 -19.65 -6.95
CA ILE A 117 -3.10 -20.90 -6.20
C ILE A 117 -1.67 -21.10 -5.64
N TYR A 118 -0.68 -20.35 -6.14
CA TYR A 118 0.73 -20.42 -5.72
C TYR A 118 1.08 -19.26 -4.79
N LEU A 119 0.87 -19.44 -3.49
CA LEU A 119 1.08 -18.38 -2.51
C LEU A 119 2.58 -18.10 -2.33
N LYS A 120 3.03 -16.92 -2.83
CA LYS A 120 4.15 -16.18 -2.25
C LYS A 120 3.92 -16.11 -0.72
N SER A 121 4.93 -16.35 0.10
CA SER A 121 4.80 -16.30 1.57
C SER A 121 4.60 -14.85 2.03
N TYR A 122 3.39 -14.31 1.95
CA TYR A 122 3.03 -12.98 2.47
C TYR A 122 2.48 -13.06 3.91
N THR A 123 2.99 -14.00 4.70
CA THR A 123 2.61 -14.14 6.11
C THR A 123 2.94 -12.87 6.89
N ASN A 124 2.26 -12.67 8.01
CA ASN A 124 2.57 -11.62 8.99
C ASN A 124 4.08 -11.52 9.28
N GLU A 125 4.78 -12.65 9.43
CA GLU A 125 6.25 -12.67 9.63
C GLU A 125 7.02 -12.11 8.43
N THR A 126 6.67 -12.50 7.21
CA THR A 126 7.36 -11.96 6.02
C THR A 126 7.11 -10.46 5.87
N ILE A 127 5.86 -10.02 6.05
CA ILE A 127 5.51 -8.60 5.97
C ILE A 127 6.26 -7.83 7.06
N SER A 128 6.27 -8.32 8.30
CA SER A 128 6.99 -7.70 9.43
C SER A 128 8.48 -7.58 9.15
N SER A 129 9.13 -8.68 8.73
CA SER A 129 10.56 -8.70 8.41
C SER A 129 10.92 -7.69 7.31
N MET A 130 10.06 -7.58 6.30
CA MET A 130 10.22 -6.65 5.18
C MET A 130 10.02 -5.18 5.59
N LEU A 131 9.09 -4.88 6.51
CA LEU A 131 8.80 -3.52 6.96
C LEU A 131 9.77 -3.02 8.05
N ASN A 132 10.36 -3.93 8.83
CA ASN A 132 11.31 -3.62 9.91
C ASN A 132 12.74 -3.34 9.43
N VAL A 133 12.91 -3.18 8.11
CA VAL A 133 14.15 -2.74 7.48
C VAL A 133 13.87 -1.54 6.58
N THR A 134 14.91 -0.77 6.26
CA THR A 134 14.81 0.32 5.28
C THR A 134 14.26 -0.22 3.96
N ASN A 135 13.20 0.40 3.47
CA ASN A 135 12.51 0.01 2.24
C ASN A 135 12.33 1.21 1.31
N GLU A 136 12.21 0.93 0.01
CA GLU A 136 12.17 1.94 -1.05
C GLU A 136 10.91 2.82 -1.07
N TYR A 137 9.92 2.49 -0.24
CA TYR A 137 8.65 3.22 -0.12
C TYR A 137 8.54 3.99 1.20
N PHE A 138 9.59 4.01 2.02
CA PHE A 138 9.62 4.68 3.33
C PHE A 138 8.42 4.32 4.22
N ILE A 139 7.99 3.05 4.17
CA ILE A 139 6.95 2.54 5.06
C ILE A 139 7.59 2.32 6.43
N THR A 140 7.06 2.98 7.45
CA THR A 140 7.60 2.93 8.81
C THR A 140 6.49 2.63 9.82
N GLN A 141 6.88 2.03 10.94
CA GLN A 141 6.01 1.88 12.09
C GLN A 141 5.61 3.26 12.65
N VAL A 142 4.38 3.34 13.15
CA VAL A 142 3.85 4.51 13.86
C VAL A 142 3.26 4.10 15.20
N ASP A 143 3.35 5.02 16.16
CA ASP A 143 2.85 4.88 17.52
C ASP A 143 1.33 5.10 17.63
#